data_AF-A0AA38J2I1-F1
#
_entry.id   AF-A0AA38J2I1-F1
#
_cell.length_a   1.000
_cell.length_b   1.000
_cell.length_c   1.000
_cell.angle_alpha   90.00
_cell.angle_beta   90.00
_cell.angle_gamma   90.00
#
_symmetry.space_group_name_H-M   'P 1'
#
loop_
_entity.id
_entity.type
_entity.pdbx_description
1 polymer ?
#
loop_
_entity_poly.entity_id
_entity_poly.type
_entity_poly.pdbx_seq_one_letter_code
_entity_poly.pdbx_strand_id
1 'polypeptide(L)'
;ALHWIHSAGWVHRDISDGNLYYHKERNIGLIGDLEYAKKVEIQSHRNVRAVGYPHFMASEAISDAYLFYPYPITPKPPRARSNCTNDHLPGRVHWGGRACTSPFNHNALHDIESVWWVLVYTILFNEDPAGPSQNTSTRQHLMNTLFDGQLNNTSRLYFLRNAQFNGCLPSSFSSLEPALQEYAKHLTAAFSAAEKDYPIIQPLATPQIHEDCISAFYTEPIFEAITNAEMTYVKIRAQDVPGSGQKRSGKHLDEPEGSQRKKSRRMLSVPMTD
;
A
#
# COMPACT_ATOMS: atom_id res chain seq x y z
N ALA A 1 4.34 9.31 15.74
CA ALA A 1 3.31 10.14 15.10
C ALA A 1 1.97 9.41 14.97
N LEU A 2 1.88 8.27 14.25
CA LEU A 2 0.63 7.51 14.10
C LEU A 2 -0.09 7.19 15.42
N HIS A 3 0.65 6.80 16.46
CA HIS A 3 0.08 6.59 17.80
C HIS A 3 -0.81 7.76 18.27
N TRP A 4 -0.37 9.01 18.06
CA TRP A 4 -1.13 10.19 18.46
C TRP A 4 -2.37 10.41 17.58
N ILE A 5 -2.24 10.19 16.27
CA ILE A 5 -3.36 10.28 15.30
C ILE A 5 -4.45 9.26 15.69
N HIS A 6 -4.05 8.01 15.93
CA HIS A 6 -4.97 6.92 16.29
C HIS A 6 -5.58 7.13 17.68
N SER A 7 -4.81 7.64 18.64
CA SER A 7 -5.32 7.97 19.99
C SER A 7 -6.34 9.10 19.97
N ALA A 8 -6.26 10.01 18.99
CA ALA A 8 -7.27 11.03 18.75
C ALA A 8 -8.52 10.50 18.00
N GLY A 9 -8.56 9.21 17.67
CA GLY A 9 -9.65 8.57 16.92
C GLY A 9 -9.61 8.83 15.41
N TRP A 10 -8.46 9.22 14.87
CA TRP A 10 -8.26 9.44 13.44
C TRP A 10 -7.43 8.33 12.80
N VAL A 11 -7.60 8.15 11.49
CA VAL A 11 -6.75 7.34 10.62
C VAL A 11 -6.24 8.21 9.48
N HIS A 12 -4.99 8.02 9.09
CA HIS A 12 -4.29 8.75 8.03
C HIS A 12 -4.78 8.34 6.64
N ARG A 13 -4.86 7.03 6.39
CA ARG A 13 -5.31 6.37 5.14
C ARG A 13 -4.41 6.53 3.92
N ASP A 14 -3.41 7.39 3.97
CA ASP A 14 -2.45 7.59 2.88
C ASP A 14 -0.98 7.61 3.35
N ILE A 15 -0.57 6.60 4.10
CA ILE A 15 0.85 6.44 4.46
C ILE A 15 1.61 5.88 3.25
N SER A 16 2.62 6.62 2.81
CA SER A 16 3.48 6.32 1.66
C SER A 16 4.89 6.87 1.89
N ASP A 17 5.85 6.45 1.07
CA ASP A 17 7.20 7.05 1.07
C ASP A 17 7.18 8.57 0.76
N GLY A 18 6.21 9.05 -0.04
CA GLY A 18 6.01 10.46 -0.32
C GLY A 18 5.48 11.31 0.85
N ASN A 19 4.84 10.67 1.84
CA ASN A 19 4.23 11.34 3.00
C ASN A 19 5.05 11.18 4.28
N LEU A 20 6.23 10.55 4.20
CA LEU A 20 7.17 10.40 5.30
C LEU A 20 8.39 11.29 5.08
N TYR A 21 8.68 12.14 6.06
CA TYR A 21 9.76 13.11 5.99
C TYR A 21 10.76 12.90 7.12
N TYR A 22 12.04 13.16 6.85
CA TYR A 22 13.08 13.13 7.87
C TYR A 22 13.73 14.50 8.01
N HIS A 23 13.62 15.08 9.21
CA HIS A 23 14.26 16.33 9.54
C HIS A 23 15.64 16.07 10.13
N LYS A 24 16.67 16.14 9.28
CA LYS A 24 18.07 15.81 9.62
C LYS A 24 18.61 16.53 10.85
N GLU A 25 18.46 17.85 10.95
CA GLU A 25 19.05 18.62 12.06
C GLU A 25 18.46 18.28 13.43
N ARG A 26 17.18 17.90 13.48
CA ARG A 26 16.48 17.53 14.71
C ARG A 26 16.50 16.03 14.96
N ASN A 27 16.97 15.25 13.99
CA ASN A 27 16.90 13.79 13.99
C ASN A 27 15.48 13.26 14.29
N ILE A 28 14.47 13.83 13.63
CA ILE A 28 13.05 13.44 13.82
C ILE A 28 12.41 13.00 12.50
N GLY A 29 11.59 11.94 12.58
CA GLY A 29 10.66 11.56 11.52
C GLY A 29 9.34 12.33 11.65
N LEU A 30 8.76 12.72 10.52
CA LEU A 30 7.50 13.44 10.41
C LEU A 30 6.56 12.71 9.44
N ILE A 31 5.27 12.78 9.72
CA ILE A 31 4.21 12.32 8.81
C ILE A 31 3.51 13.57 8.29
N GLY A 32 3.44 13.73 6.98
CA GLY A 32 2.74 14.82 6.32
C GLY A 32 1.49 14.32 5.58
N ASP A 33 0.85 15.26 4.89
CA ASP A 33 -0.35 15.06 4.07
C ASP A 33 -1.55 14.38 4.76
N LEU A 34 -2.33 15.21 5.46
CA LEU A 34 -3.54 14.77 6.15
C LEU A 34 -4.81 14.95 5.31
N GLU A 35 -4.71 15.18 4.00
CA GLU A 35 -5.89 15.47 3.16
C GLU A 35 -6.90 14.31 3.15
N TYR A 36 -6.38 13.07 3.25
CA TYR A 36 -7.18 11.85 3.36
C TYR A 36 -7.41 11.41 4.80
N ALA A 37 -6.97 12.14 5.83
CA ALA A 37 -7.21 11.72 7.20
C ALA A 37 -8.72 11.72 7.51
N LYS A 38 -9.20 10.71 8.24
CA LYS A 38 -10.62 10.60 8.62
C LYS A 38 -10.78 10.12 10.06
N LYS A 39 -11.79 10.64 10.76
CA LYS A 39 -12.20 10.15 12.06
C LYS A 39 -12.84 8.77 11.93
N VAL A 40 -12.43 7.83 12.78
CA VAL A 40 -13.03 6.48 12.82
C VAL A 40 -14.46 6.61 13.35
N GLU A 41 -15.43 6.32 12.49
CA GLU A 41 -16.86 6.37 12.83
C GLU A 41 -17.41 4.95 12.95
N ILE A 42 -18.16 4.70 14.03
CA ILE A 42 -18.69 3.38 14.39
C ILE A 42 -19.77 2.90 13.39
N GLN A 43 -20.39 3.80 12.62
CA GLN A 43 -21.54 3.48 11.75
C GLN A 43 -21.56 4.29 10.44
N SER A 44 -20.42 4.46 9.76
CA SER A 44 -20.43 5.19 8.48
C SER A 44 -20.91 4.31 7.33
N HIS A 45 -21.79 4.85 6.49
CA HIS A 45 -22.10 4.30 5.18
C HIS A 45 -20.82 4.24 4.34
N ARG A 46 -20.58 3.10 3.65
CA ARG A 46 -19.47 2.81 2.72
C ARG A 46 -18.44 3.94 2.58
N ASN A 47 -17.22 3.72 3.07
CA ASN A 47 -16.14 4.65 2.77
C ASN A 47 -15.99 4.78 1.26
N VAL A 48 -15.81 6.03 0.79
CA VAL A 48 -15.23 6.27 -0.53
C VAL A 48 -13.92 5.50 -0.56
N ARG A 49 -13.75 4.65 -1.57
CA ARG A 49 -12.52 3.87 -1.78
C ARG A 49 -11.34 4.81 -1.58
N ALA A 50 -10.47 4.50 -0.64
CA ALA A 50 -9.30 5.32 -0.39
C ALA A 50 -8.54 5.48 -1.72
N VAL A 51 -8.27 6.73 -2.09
CA VAL A 51 -7.43 7.07 -3.23
C VAL A 51 -6.03 7.15 -2.62
N GLY A 52 -5.29 6.07 -2.69
CA GLY A 52 -3.92 5.99 -2.20
C GLY A 52 -3.03 5.34 -3.25
N TYR A 53 -1.72 5.55 -3.13
CA TYR A 53 -0.76 4.89 -3.99
C TYR A 53 -0.80 3.37 -3.74
N PRO A 54 -1.21 2.53 -4.73
CA PRO A 54 -1.54 1.12 -4.48
C PRO A 54 -0.40 0.29 -3.86
N HIS A 55 0.86 0.73 -3.99
CA HIS A 55 2.02 0.02 -3.48
C HIS A 55 2.09 -0.04 -1.96
N PHE A 56 1.46 0.90 -1.23
CA PHE A 56 1.55 0.96 0.23
C PHE A 56 0.22 0.70 0.93
N MET A 57 -0.91 0.74 0.22
CA MET A 57 -2.23 0.47 0.80
C MET A 57 -2.30 -0.90 1.49
N ALA A 58 -2.96 -0.97 2.64
CA ALA A 58 -3.24 -2.22 3.35
C ALA A 58 -4.02 -3.23 2.47
N SER A 59 -3.81 -4.53 2.71
CA SER A 59 -4.38 -5.62 1.91
C SER A 59 -5.92 -5.59 1.91
N GLU A 60 -6.52 -5.29 3.06
CA GLU A 60 -7.97 -5.10 3.19
C GLU A 60 -8.47 -3.85 2.49
N ALA A 61 -7.70 -2.76 2.53
CA ALA A 61 -8.03 -1.49 1.89
C ALA A 61 -8.02 -1.60 0.36
N ILE A 62 -7.06 -2.35 -0.20
CA ILE A 62 -7.02 -2.70 -1.63
C ILE A 62 -8.28 -3.47 -2.03
N SER A 63 -8.63 -4.47 -1.21
CA SER A 63 -9.74 -5.39 -1.46
C SER A 63 -11.12 -4.81 -1.14
N ASP A 64 -11.17 -3.67 -0.43
CA ASP A 64 -12.39 -3.08 0.13
C ASP A 64 -13.21 -4.10 0.94
N ALA A 65 -12.51 -4.95 1.71
CA ALA A 65 -13.09 -6.06 2.43
C ALA A 65 -12.23 -6.45 3.65
N TYR A 66 -12.89 -6.90 4.72
CA TYR A 66 -12.22 -7.55 5.85
C TYR A 66 -11.74 -8.95 5.42
N LEU A 67 -10.53 -9.36 5.80
CA LEU A 67 -9.82 -10.54 5.27
C LEU A 67 -9.24 -11.46 6.35
N PHE A 68 -9.24 -11.07 7.63
CA PHE A 68 -8.62 -11.80 8.74
C PHE A 68 -9.62 -12.48 9.69
N TYR A 69 -10.93 -12.38 9.43
CA TYR A 69 -11.95 -13.12 10.15
C TYR A 69 -11.81 -14.65 9.95
N PRO A 70 -12.18 -15.48 10.95
CA PRO A 70 -11.84 -16.90 11.00
C PRO A 70 -12.70 -17.82 10.10
N TYR A 71 -13.70 -17.27 9.39
CA TYR A 71 -14.61 -18.07 8.58
C TYR A 71 -14.20 -18.06 7.11
N PRO A 72 -14.11 -19.23 6.43
CA PRO A 72 -13.82 -19.25 5.01
C PRO A 72 -14.89 -18.48 4.24
N ILE A 73 -14.44 -17.53 3.41
CA ILE A 73 -15.28 -16.85 2.44
C ILE A 73 -15.92 -17.93 1.59
N THR A 74 -17.23 -18.18 1.73
CA THR A 74 -17.95 -18.83 0.63
C THR A 74 -17.99 -17.78 -0.48
N PRO A 75 -17.34 -18.02 -1.64
CA PRO A 75 -17.26 -17.01 -2.67
C PRO A 75 -18.65 -16.87 -3.29
N LYS A 76 -19.40 -15.84 -2.92
CA LYS A 76 -20.46 -15.33 -3.79
C LYS A 76 -19.94 -14.05 -4.44
N PRO A 77 -19.86 -14.02 -5.78
CA PRO A 77 -19.45 -12.81 -6.48
C PRO A 77 -20.51 -11.71 -6.24
N PRO A 78 -20.10 -10.44 -6.08
CA PRO A 78 -21.07 -9.35 -6.00
C PRO A 78 -21.57 -9.04 -7.40
N ARG A 79 -22.61 -9.75 -7.85
CA ARG A 79 -23.43 -9.32 -8.99
C ARG A 79 -24.90 -9.67 -8.79
N ALA A 80 -25.66 -8.69 -8.32
CA ALA A 80 -26.91 -8.29 -8.96
C ALA A 80 -27.44 -7.02 -8.29
N ARG A 81 -27.66 -5.96 -9.08
CA ARG A 81 -28.69 -4.96 -8.79
C ARG A 81 -30.00 -5.73 -8.68
N SER A 82 -30.57 -5.90 -7.49
CA SER A 82 -31.96 -6.33 -7.36
C SER A 82 -32.82 -5.11 -7.02
N ASN A 83 -33.52 -4.62 -8.04
CA ASN A 83 -34.71 -3.83 -7.83
C ASN A 83 -35.70 -4.70 -7.05
N CYS A 84 -36.18 -4.20 -5.91
CA CYS A 84 -37.22 -4.85 -5.14
C CYS A 84 -38.55 -4.70 -5.87
N THR A 85 -39.14 -5.79 -6.34
CA THR A 85 -40.59 -5.88 -6.56
C THR A 85 -41.17 -6.75 -5.47
N ASN A 86 -42.09 -6.18 -4.70
CA ASN A 86 -42.89 -6.88 -3.70
C ASN A 86 -43.83 -7.85 -4.40
N ASP A 87 -43.78 -9.13 -4.05
CA ASP A 87 -44.92 -10.03 -4.23
C ASP A 87 -45.14 -10.84 -2.95
N HIS A 88 -46.35 -10.73 -2.42
CA HIS A 88 -46.86 -11.38 -1.22
C HIS A 88 -47.27 -12.83 -1.54
N LEU A 89 -46.61 -13.81 -0.93
CA LEU A 89 -47.13 -15.17 -0.77
C LEU A 89 -46.77 -15.72 0.63
N PRO A 90 -47.73 -16.17 1.45
CA PRO A 90 -47.45 -16.73 2.77
C PRO A 90 -47.18 -18.23 2.64
N GLY A 91 -46.08 -18.73 3.21
CA GLY A 91 -45.88 -20.17 3.41
C GLY A 91 -44.53 -20.77 3.00
N ARG A 92 -43.49 -19.98 2.74
CA ARG A 92 -42.10 -20.49 2.70
C ARG A 92 -41.31 -19.95 3.88
N VAL A 93 -40.72 -20.86 4.65
CA VAL A 93 -39.72 -20.55 5.66
C VAL A 93 -38.54 -19.91 4.95
N HIS A 94 -38.47 -18.59 4.97
CA HIS A 94 -37.37 -17.83 4.37
C HIS A 94 -36.12 -18.00 5.23
N TRP A 95 -35.26 -18.96 4.86
CA TRP A 95 -33.81 -18.82 5.10
C TRP A 95 -33.22 -17.84 4.07
N GLY A 96 -33.80 -16.64 4.03
CA GLY A 96 -33.38 -15.50 3.22
C GLY A 96 -32.74 -14.45 4.11
N GLY A 97 -31.83 -14.86 4.99
CA GLY A 97 -31.03 -13.92 5.76
C GLY A 97 -30.09 -13.19 4.81
N ARG A 98 -30.26 -11.87 4.66
CA ARG A 98 -29.18 -10.99 4.18
C ARG A 98 -27.91 -11.42 4.92
N ALA A 99 -26.87 -11.79 4.20
CA ALA A 99 -25.55 -11.83 4.80
C ALA A 99 -25.30 -10.40 5.34
N CYS A 100 -25.30 -10.24 6.66
CA CYS A 100 -24.95 -8.98 7.31
C CYS A 100 -23.46 -8.76 7.11
N THR A 101 -23.05 -8.32 5.93
CA THR A 101 -21.67 -7.91 5.69
C THR A 101 -21.50 -6.52 6.26
N SER A 102 -20.58 -6.35 7.21
CA SER A 102 -20.20 -5.02 7.67
C SER A 102 -19.55 -4.25 6.52
N PRO A 103 -19.95 -2.99 6.24
CA PRO A 103 -19.23 -2.14 5.30
C PRO A 103 -17.76 -2.04 5.71
N PHE A 104 -16.85 -2.14 4.75
CA PHE A 104 -15.43 -1.98 5.02
C PHE A 104 -15.13 -0.57 5.55
N ASN A 105 -14.43 -0.51 6.68
CA ASN A 105 -14.00 0.72 7.31
C ASN A 105 -12.51 0.72 7.61
N HIS A 106 -11.83 1.81 7.22
CA HIS A 106 -10.44 2.01 7.57
C HIS A 106 -10.28 2.14 9.08
N ASN A 107 -9.27 1.48 9.62
CA ASN A 107 -8.91 1.54 11.03
C ASN A 107 -7.38 1.72 11.17
N ALA A 108 -6.93 1.90 12.41
CA ALA A 108 -5.53 2.14 12.75
C ALA A 108 -4.55 1.08 12.22
N LEU A 109 -4.98 -0.18 12.09
CA LEU A 109 -4.13 -1.26 11.58
C LEU A 109 -3.78 -1.06 10.11
N HIS A 110 -4.63 -0.42 9.32
CA HIS A 110 -4.34 -0.18 7.91
C HIS A 110 -3.20 0.81 7.71
N ASP A 111 -3.08 1.83 8.57
CA ASP A 111 -1.95 2.76 8.55
C ASP A 111 -0.66 2.07 9.01
N ILE A 112 -0.75 1.20 10.04
CA ILE A 112 0.37 0.40 10.54
C ILE A 112 0.85 -0.59 9.47
N GLU A 113 -0.08 -1.27 8.78
CA GLU A 113 0.25 -2.13 7.64
C GLU A 113 0.94 -1.33 6.53
N SER A 114 0.47 -0.12 6.24
CA SER A 114 1.08 0.74 5.22
C SER A 114 2.53 1.12 5.58
N VAL A 115 2.84 1.37 6.87
CA VAL A 115 4.23 1.55 7.33
C VAL A 115 5.06 0.30 7.05
N TRP A 116 4.54 -0.89 7.36
CA TRP A 116 5.25 -2.14 7.10
C TRP A 116 5.58 -2.29 5.61
N TRP A 117 4.66 -1.94 4.73
CA TRP A 117 4.89 -1.98 3.28
C TRP A 117 5.90 -0.96 2.79
N VAL A 118 5.97 0.23 3.38
CA VAL A 118 7.06 1.18 3.12
C VAL A 118 8.41 0.58 3.52
N LEU A 119 8.50 -0.10 4.66
CA LEU A 119 9.74 -0.76 5.09
C LEU A 119 10.15 -1.88 4.11
N VAL A 120 9.20 -2.76 3.77
CA VAL A 120 9.41 -3.86 2.79
C VAL A 120 9.83 -3.31 1.43
N TYR A 121 9.17 -2.25 0.95
CA TYR A 121 9.54 -1.58 -0.29
C TYR A 121 10.96 -1.02 -0.21
N THR A 122 11.30 -0.34 0.88
CA THR A 122 12.63 0.26 1.08
C THR A 122 13.73 -0.79 0.97
N ILE A 123 13.61 -1.93 1.67
CA ILE A 123 14.65 -2.97 1.63
C ILE A 123 14.69 -3.73 0.30
N LEU A 124 13.56 -3.88 -0.40
CA LEU A 124 13.50 -4.57 -1.68
C LEU A 124 13.96 -3.70 -2.85
N PHE A 125 13.79 -2.38 -2.78
CA PHE A 125 14.16 -1.45 -3.86
C PHE A 125 15.49 -0.71 -3.63
N ASN A 126 16.16 -0.91 -2.49
CA ASN A 126 17.50 -0.33 -2.24
C ASN A 126 18.56 -1.41 -2.04
N GLU A 127 19.71 -1.26 -2.69
CA GLU A 127 20.86 -2.14 -2.54
C GLU A 127 21.95 -1.47 -1.72
N ASP A 128 22.77 -2.28 -1.05
CA ASP A 128 24.00 -1.83 -0.41
C ASP A 128 25.19 -2.27 -1.28
N PRO A 129 25.92 -1.32 -1.90
CA PRO A 129 27.09 -1.64 -2.71
C PRO A 129 28.16 -2.45 -1.97
N ALA A 130 28.27 -2.32 -0.64
CA ALA A 130 29.23 -3.05 0.17
C ALA A 130 28.83 -4.52 0.39
N GLY A 131 27.55 -4.86 0.20
CA GLY A 131 27.00 -6.18 0.48
C GLY A 131 25.79 -6.52 -0.38
N PRO A 132 25.94 -6.60 -1.72
CA PRO A 132 24.83 -6.74 -2.64
C PRO A 132 24.08 -8.06 -2.44
N SER A 133 22.81 -8.08 -2.88
CA SER A 133 21.99 -9.28 -2.81
C SER A 133 22.58 -10.40 -3.68
N GLN A 134 22.72 -11.59 -3.09
CA GLN A 134 23.17 -12.77 -3.83
C GLN A 134 22.04 -13.45 -4.61
N ASN A 135 20.78 -13.11 -4.32
CA ASN A 135 19.60 -13.74 -4.92
C ASN A 135 18.69 -12.70 -5.59
N THR A 136 19.26 -12.00 -6.57
CA THR A 136 18.62 -10.91 -7.32
C THR A 136 17.35 -11.35 -8.05
N SER A 137 17.29 -12.58 -8.56
CA SER A 137 16.09 -13.13 -9.21
C SER A 137 14.90 -13.27 -8.24
N THR A 138 15.14 -13.77 -7.03
CA THR A 138 14.09 -13.88 -6.01
C THR A 138 13.64 -12.50 -5.54
N ARG A 139 14.60 -11.59 -5.34
CA ARG A 139 14.31 -10.20 -5.01
C ARG A 139 13.43 -9.54 -6.06
N GLN A 140 13.79 -9.68 -7.34
CA GLN A 140 13.03 -9.17 -8.47
C GLN A 140 11.62 -9.76 -8.53
N HIS A 141 11.49 -11.06 -8.28
CA HIS A 141 10.19 -11.72 -8.23
C HIS A 141 9.30 -11.13 -7.12
N LEU A 142 9.84 -10.92 -5.92
CA LEU A 142 9.11 -10.29 -4.81
C LEU A 142 8.72 -8.84 -5.15
N MET A 143 9.64 -8.04 -5.71
CA MET A 143 9.34 -6.67 -6.13
C MET A 143 8.14 -6.62 -7.10
N ASN A 144 8.17 -7.44 -8.15
CA ASN A 144 7.12 -7.50 -9.16
C ASN A 144 5.80 -8.06 -8.61
N THR A 145 5.87 -8.99 -7.66
CA THR A 145 4.69 -9.68 -7.13
C THR A 145 3.99 -8.85 -6.06
N LEU A 146 4.74 -8.13 -5.23
CA LEU A 146 4.21 -7.35 -4.12
C LEU A 146 3.88 -5.91 -4.51
N PHE A 147 4.54 -5.35 -5.51
CA PHE A 147 4.41 -3.95 -5.91
C PHE A 147 4.10 -3.79 -7.41
N ASP A 148 3.09 -4.52 -7.89
CA ASP A 148 2.60 -4.50 -9.28
C ASP A 148 1.68 -3.31 -9.63
N GLY A 149 1.38 -2.47 -8.63
CA GLY A 149 0.47 -1.33 -8.77
C GLY A 149 -1.00 -1.69 -8.92
N GLN A 150 -1.38 -2.97 -8.81
CA GLN A 150 -2.74 -3.41 -9.08
C GLN A 150 -3.61 -3.45 -7.83
N LEU A 151 -4.83 -2.93 -7.95
CA LEU A 151 -5.82 -2.92 -6.86
C LEU A 151 -6.49 -4.29 -6.61
N ASN A 152 -6.01 -5.35 -7.23
CA ASN A 152 -6.46 -6.73 -7.01
C ASN A 152 -5.29 -7.65 -6.61
N ASN A 153 -4.17 -7.07 -6.17
CA ASN A 153 -3.01 -7.83 -5.74
C ASN A 153 -3.29 -8.56 -4.42
N THR A 154 -3.56 -9.86 -4.51
CA THR A 154 -3.77 -10.72 -3.34
C THR A 154 -2.47 -11.26 -2.76
N SER A 155 -1.36 -11.21 -3.50
CA SER A 155 -0.04 -11.71 -3.07
C SER A 155 0.43 -11.03 -1.79
N ARG A 156 0.09 -9.75 -1.62
CA ARG A 156 0.43 -8.97 -0.42
C ARG A 156 -0.14 -9.56 0.87
N LEU A 157 -1.40 -10.03 0.85
CA LEU A 157 -1.99 -10.68 2.03
C LEU A 157 -1.25 -11.97 2.38
N TYR A 158 -0.91 -12.80 1.38
CA TYR A 158 -0.18 -14.03 1.60
C TYR A 158 1.23 -13.78 2.15
N PHE A 159 1.92 -12.77 1.62
CA PHE A 159 3.25 -12.38 2.07
C PHE A 159 3.22 -11.79 3.49
N LEU A 160 2.23 -10.94 3.81
CA LEU A 160 2.07 -10.40 5.16
C LEU A 160 1.85 -11.51 6.21
N ARG A 161 1.07 -12.55 5.87
CA ARG A 161 0.86 -13.70 6.77
C ARG A 161 2.09 -14.58 6.96
N ASN A 162 3.04 -14.52 6.03
CA ASN A 162 4.24 -15.35 6.04
C ASN A 162 5.40 -14.61 5.36
N ALA A 163 5.94 -13.61 6.06
CA ALA A 163 6.94 -12.69 5.52
C ALA A 163 8.32 -13.37 5.34
N GLN A 164 8.52 -14.02 4.19
CA GLN A 164 9.77 -14.72 3.88
C GLN A 164 10.51 -14.05 2.73
N PHE A 165 11.72 -13.55 2.99
CA PHE A 165 12.54 -12.90 1.98
C PHE A 165 13.48 -13.88 1.26
N ASN A 166 13.58 -15.13 1.72
CA ASN A 166 14.29 -16.22 1.03
C ASN A 166 15.75 -15.86 0.68
N GLY A 167 16.43 -15.17 1.60
CA GLY A 167 17.83 -14.76 1.44
C GLY A 167 18.07 -13.76 0.30
N CYS A 168 17.02 -13.06 -0.17
CA CYS A 168 17.14 -12.10 -1.27
C CYS A 168 17.54 -10.69 -0.83
N LEU A 169 17.68 -10.44 0.46
CA LEU A 169 18.11 -9.16 0.98
C LEU A 169 19.65 -9.00 0.88
N PRO A 170 20.15 -7.78 0.65
CA PRO A 170 21.55 -7.41 0.90
C PRO A 170 22.00 -7.87 2.29
N SER A 171 23.29 -8.21 2.44
CA SER A 171 23.80 -8.72 3.71
C SER A 171 23.64 -7.72 4.86
N SER A 172 23.75 -6.42 4.57
CA SER A 172 23.50 -5.34 5.53
C SER A 172 22.04 -5.23 5.99
N PHE A 173 21.08 -5.76 5.23
CA PHE A 173 19.66 -5.79 5.61
C PHE A 173 19.21 -7.13 6.16
N SER A 174 20.08 -8.14 6.18
CA SER A 174 19.73 -9.47 6.69
C SER A 174 19.29 -9.46 8.16
N SER A 175 19.83 -8.55 8.97
CA SER A 175 19.43 -8.36 10.38
C SER A 175 18.03 -7.75 10.54
N LEU A 176 17.46 -7.14 9.48
CA LEU A 176 16.11 -6.56 9.50
C LEU A 176 15.02 -7.61 9.25
N GLU A 177 15.34 -8.73 8.60
CA GLU A 177 14.36 -9.76 8.25
C GLU A 177 13.59 -10.29 9.47
N PRO A 178 14.24 -10.68 10.59
CA PRO A 178 13.53 -11.11 11.79
C PRO A 178 12.60 -10.03 12.38
N ALA A 179 13.02 -8.76 12.35
CA ALA A 179 12.21 -7.66 12.87
C ALA A 179 10.96 -7.40 12.00
N LEU A 180 11.10 -7.49 10.68
CA LEU A 180 9.97 -7.39 9.75
C LEU A 180 9.01 -8.56 9.87
N GLN A 181 9.52 -9.76 10.15
CA GLN A 181 8.72 -10.96 10.41
C GLN A 181 7.91 -10.82 11.70
N GLU A 182 8.53 -10.37 12.80
CA GLU A 182 7.80 -10.14 14.05
C GLU A 182 6.78 -9.01 13.89
N TYR A 183 7.11 -7.91 13.20
CA TYR A 183 6.13 -6.85 12.86
C TYR A 183 4.90 -7.45 12.16
N ALA A 184 5.11 -8.21 11.09
CA ALA A 184 4.05 -8.83 10.29
C ALA A 184 3.17 -9.78 11.12
N LYS A 185 3.78 -10.52 12.05
CA LYS A 185 3.11 -11.43 12.98
C LYS A 185 2.25 -10.68 13.99
N HIS A 186 2.78 -9.64 14.62
CA HIS A 186 2.00 -8.78 15.53
C HIS A 186 0.80 -8.16 14.80
N LEU A 187 1.03 -7.64 13.60
CA LEU A 187 -0.01 -7.03 12.78
C LEU A 187 -1.10 -8.04 12.36
N THR A 188 -0.71 -9.23 11.89
CA THR A 188 -1.64 -10.30 11.53
C THR A 188 -2.47 -10.76 12.73
N ALA A 189 -1.83 -10.93 13.90
CA ALA A 189 -2.52 -11.29 15.13
C ALA A 189 -3.53 -10.20 15.55
N ALA A 190 -3.16 -8.93 15.39
CA ALA A 190 -4.02 -7.80 15.73
C ALA A 190 -5.23 -7.70 14.80
N PHE A 191 -5.07 -7.91 13.49
CA PHE A 191 -6.20 -8.01 12.56
C PHE A 191 -7.13 -9.17 12.91
N SER A 192 -6.58 -10.37 13.13
CA SER A 192 -7.37 -11.54 13.52
C SER A 192 -8.12 -11.34 14.85
N ALA A 193 -7.54 -10.61 15.80
CA ALA A 193 -8.22 -10.25 17.04
C ALA A 193 -9.37 -9.25 16.80
N ALA A 194 -9.15 -8.25 15.93
CA ALA A 194 -10.15 -7.26 15.56
C ALA A 194 -11.38 -7.89 14.90
N GLU A 195 -11.15 -8.89 14.06
CA GLU A 195 -12.17 -9.50 13.20
C GLU A 195 -12.72 -10.83 13.73
N LYS A 196 -12.33 -11.22 14.94
CA LYS A 196 -12.72 -12.50 15.55
C LYS A 196 -14.23 -12.72 15.56
N ASP A 197 -14.99 -11.65 15.85
CA ASP A 197 -16.45 -11.68 15.97
C ASP A 197 -17.16 -11.05 14.76
N TYR A 198 -16.52 -11.09 13.58
CA TYR A 198 -17.10 -10.59 12.33
C TYR A 198 -18.55 -11.08 12.14
N PRO A 199 -19.51 -10.20 11.79
CA PRO A 199 -19.35 -8.87 11.19
C PRO A 199 -19.10 -7.71 12.17
N ILE A 200 -18.99 -7.98 13.47
CA ILE A 200 -18.64 -6.96 14.46
C ILE A 200 -17.12 -6.82 14.46
N ILE A 201 -16.62 -5.63 14.17
CA ILE A 201 -15.19 -5.31 14.20
C ILE A 201 -14.87 -4.72 15.57
N GLN A 202 -14.02 -5.41 16.33
CA GLN A 202 -13.64 -4.99 17.66
C GLN A 202 -12.74 -3.75 17.58
N PRO A 203 -13.00 -2.73 18.42
CA PRO A 203 -12.09 -1.59 18.54
C PRO A 203 -10.74 -2.07 19.10
N LEU A 204 -9.65 -1.69 18.45
CA LEU A 204 -8.32 -2.08 18.94
C LEU A 204 -7.87 -1.24 20.13
N ALA A 205 -7.14 -1.89 21.03
CA ALA A 205 -6.18 -1.21 21.90
C ALA A 205 -5.00 -0.72 21.06
N THR A 206 -5.16 0.42 20.39
CA THR A 206 -4.16 1.01 19.49
C THR A 206 -2.79 1.30 20.13
N PRO A 207 -2.65 1.61 21.43
CA PRO A 207 -1.33 1.88 22.01
C PRO A 207 -0.35 0.71 21.90
N GLN A 208 -0.79 -0.50 22.24
CA GLN A 208 0.11 -1.65 22.37
C GLN A 208 0.65 -2.11 21.02
N ILE A 209 -0.20 -2.16 19.98
CA ILE A 209 0.24 -2.60 18.65
C ILE A 209 1.31 -1.67 18.06
N HIS A 210 1.28 -0.37 18.36
CA HIS A 210 2.34 0.55 17.94
C HIS A 210 3.69 0.18 18.55
N GLU A 211 3.72 -0.18 19.84
CA GLU A 211 4.94 -0.56 20.55
C GLU A 211 5.42 -1.94 20.10
N ASP A 212 4.52 -2.93 20.07
CA ASP A 212 4.83 -4.31 19.66
C ASP A 212 5.51 -4.34 18.29
N CYS A 213 4.93 -3.64 17.31
CA CYS A 213 5.45 -3.60 15.95
C CYS A 213 6.85 -2.96 15.82
N ILE A 214 7.20 -1.97 16.65
CA ILE A 214 8.49 -1.27 16.54
C ILE A 214 9.56 -1.84 17.49
N SER A 215 9.16 -2.53 18.56
CA SER A 215 10.06 -3.05 19.58
C SER A 215 11.17 -3.94 19.02
N ALA A 216 10.83 -4.77 18.02
CA ALA A 216 11.78 -5.66 17.35
C ALA A 216 12.90 -4.92 16.59
N PHE A 217 12.71 -3.63 16.26
CA PHE A 217 13.72 -2.80 15.58
C PHE A 217 14.70 -2.14 16.55
N TYR A 218 14.41 -2.13 17.86
CA TYR A 218 15.25 -1.49 18.87
C TYR A 218 16.34 -2.44 19.41
N THR A 219 17.16 -2.96 18.50
CA THR A 219 18.32 -3.79 18.85
C THR A 219 19.59 -3.17 18.28
N GLU A 220 20.70 -3.25 19.02
CA GLU A 220 22.01 -2.73 18.57
C GLU A 220 22.40 -3.25 17.17
N PRO A 221 22.25 -4.56 16.83
CA PRO A 221 22.60 -5.04 15.49
C PRO A 221 21.79 -4.39 14.37
N ILE A 222 20.53 -4.04 14.62
CA ILE A 222 19.68 -3.36 13.64
C ILE A 222 20.08 -1.89 13.50
N PHE A 223 20.35 -1.22 14.62
CA PHE A 223 20.82 0.16 14.59
C PHE A 223 22.16 0.31 13.86
N GLU A 224 23.13 -0.57 14.13
CA GLU A 224 24.41 -0.59 13.42
C GLU A 224 24.23 -0.87 11.93
N ALA A 225 23.37 -1.83 11.58
CA ALA A 225 23.07 -2.16 10.20
C ALA A 225 22.46 -0.98 9.43
N ILE A 226 21.44 -0.31 9.99
CA ILE A 226 20.76 0.81 9.34
C ILE A 226 21.67 2.05 9.24
N THR A 227 22.46 2.32 10.28
CA THR A 227 23.32 3.53 10.33
C THR A 227 24.48 3.47 9.34
N ASN A 228 25.00 2.27 9.09
CA ASN A 228 26.15 2.07 8.20
C ASN A 228 25.76 1.68 6.76
N ALA A 229 24.49 1.37 6.51
CA ALA A 229 24.05 0.99 5.18
C ALA A 229 24.02 2.20 4.22
N GLU A 230 24.74 2.08 3.11
CA GLU A 230 24.54 2.97 1.97
C GLU A 230 23.40 2.43 1.11
N MET A 231 22.33 3.21 0.94
CA MET A 231 21.20 2.83 0.09
C MET A 231 21.36 3.38 -1.31
N THR A 232 21.55 2.49 -2.28
CA THR A 232 21.46 2.82 -3.70
C THR A 232 20.16 2.28 -4.27
N TYR A 233 19.31 3.17 -4.76
CA TYR A 233 18.05 2.77 -5.37
C TYR A 233 18.27 1.91 -6.62
N VAL A 234 17.66 0.73 -6.63
CA VAL A 234 17.72 -0.22 -7.74
C VAL A 234 16.72 0.21 -8.80
N LYS A 235 17.20 0.97 -9.80
CA LYS A 235 16.38 1.48 -10.92
C LYS A 235 15.90 0.39 -11.88
N ILE A 236 16.54 -0.77 -11.89
CA ILE A 236 16.30 -1.80 -12.90
C ILE A 236 15.13 -2.71 -12.46
N ARG A 237 14.05 -2.64 -13.26
CA ARG A 237 13.05 -3.67 -13.65
C ARG A 237 11.67 -3.74 -12.99
N ALA A 238 10.67 -3.52 -13.86
CA ALA A 238 9.57 -4.46 -14.09
C ALA A 238 9.63 -5.13 -15.50
N GLN A 239 10.53 -4.72 -16.43
CA GLN A 239 10.47 -5.14 -17.84
C GLN A 239 11.76 -5.66 -18.50
N ASP A 240 12.97 -5.37 -18.01
CA ASP A 240 14.21 -5.76 -18.72
C ASP A 240 14.67 -7.22 -18.51
N VAL A 241 13.78 -8.21 -18.42
CA VAL A 241 14.23 -9.60 -18.63
C VAL A 241 14.57 -9.74 -20.14
N PRO A 242 15.81 -10.07 -20.54
CA PRO A 242 16.11 -10.32 -21.94
C PRO A 242 15.48 -11.65 -22.33
N GLY A 243 14.22 -11.61 -22.79
CA GLY A 243 13.49 -12.82 -23.12
C GLY A 243 11.98 -12.67 -23.23
N SER A 244 11.45 -11.64 -23.89
CA SER A 244 10.19 -11.68 -24.65
C SER A 244 9.79 -10.29 -25.14
N GLY A 245 9.60 -10.13 -26.46
CA GLY A 245 8.98 -8.94 -27.03
C GLY A 245 9.91 -8.05 -27.84
N GLN A 246 9.89 -8.24 -29.15
CA GLN A 246 10.64 -7.51 -30.18
C GLN A 246 10.69 -5.99 -29.99
N LYS A 247 11.90 -5.42 -30.09
CA LYS A 247 12.14 -4.06 -30.55
C LYS A 247 11.34 -3.81 -31.83
N ARG A 248 10.31 -2.97 -31.78
CA ARG A 248 9.88 -2.23 -32.97
C ARG A 248 10.91 -1.13 -33.20
N SER A 249 11.83 -1.43 -34.11
CA SER A 249 12.63 -0.44 -34.83
C SER A 249 11.70 0.63 -35.41
N GLY A 250 11.81 1.84 -34.88
CA GLY A 250 11.21 3.05 -35.42
C GLY A 250 12.34 3.98 -35.82
N LYS A 251 12.45 4.22 -37.12
CA LYS A 251 13.57 4.84 -37.83
C LYS A 251 13.91 6.25 -37.34
N HIS A 252 15.22 6.48 -37.31
CA HIS A 252 15.91 7.74 -37.58
C HIS A 252 15.13 8.60 -38.61
N LEU A 253 14.76 9.82 -38.22
CA LEU A 253 14.47 10.91 -39.14
C LEU A 253 15.09 12.18 -38.57
N ASP A 254 15.86 12.81 -39.44
CA ASP A 254 16.82 13.87 -39.22
C ASP A 254 16.20 15.20 -38.77
N GLU A 255 17.06 16.04 -38.19
CA GLU A 255 16.87 17.49 -38.10
C GLU A 255 16.53 18.11 -39.47
N PRO A 256 15.91 19.29 -39.47
CA PRO A 256 16.54 20.34 -40.26
C PRO A 256 16.60 21.69 -39.54
N GLU A 257 17.81 22.22 -39.44
CA GLU A 257 18.05 23.67 -39.47
C GLU A 257 17.85 24.23 -40.88
N GLY A 258 17.20 25.40 -40.96
CA GLY A 258 17.59 26.45 -41.91
C GLY A 258 16.79 26.62 -43.22
N SER A 259 16.06 27.75 -43.28
CA SER A 259 16.19 28.79 -44.33
C SER A 259 14.93 29.14 -45.17
N GLN A 260 14.57 30.43 -45.05
CA GLN A 260 14.02 31.36 -46.06
C GLN A 260 12.51 31.48 -46.37
N ARG A 261 11.96 32.61 -45.86
CA ARG A 261 11.23 33.70 -46.57
C ARG A 261 10.02 33.35 -47.47
N LYS A 262 8.82 33.86 -47.10
CA LYS A 262 8.20 35.08 -47.66
C LYS A 262 6.82 35.43 -47.06
N LYS A 263 6.71 36.72 -46.70
CA LYS A 263 5.56 37.62 -46.42
C LYS A 263 4.14 37.14 -46.79
N SER A 264 3.16 37.40 -45.91
CA SER A 264 2.08 38.37 -46.20
C SER A 264 1.34 38.82 -44.92
N ARG A 265 1.09 40.13 -44.85
CA ARG A 265 0.34 40.85 -43.80
C ARG A 265 -1.16 40.58 -43.91
N ARG A 266 -1.87 40.51 -42.78
CA ARG A 266 -3.17 41.19 -42.63
C ARG A 266 -3.42 41.58 -41.17
N MET A 267 -3.53 42.88 -40.95
CA MET A 267 -3.95 43.49 -39.68
C MET A 267 -5.44 43.25 -39.45
N LEU A 268 -5.85 43.13 -38.18
CA LEU A 268 -7.15 43.59 -37.73
C LEU A 268 -7.01 44.25 -36.35
N SER A 269 -7.46 45.50 -36.32
CA SER A 269 -7.45 46.47 -35.23
C SER A 269 -8.61 46.24 -34.25
N VAL A 270 -8.34 46.56 -32.99
CA VAL A 270 -9.29 46.75 -31.89
C VAL A 270 -10.15 48.00 -32.12
N PRO A 271 -11.39 48.05 -31.63
CA PRO A 271 -12.00 49.29 -31.18
C PRO A 271 -12.33 49.27 -29.68
N MET A 272 -11.87 50.31 -28.98
CA MET A 272 -12.47 50.82 -27.74
C MET A 272 -13.73 51.60 -28.11
N THR A 273 -14.71 51.59 -27.22
CA THR A 273 -15.79 52.60 -27.19
C THR A 273 -15.99 53.05 -25.75
N ASP A 274 -15.79 54.35 -25.57
CA ASP A 274 -16.52 55.34 -24.75
C ASP A 274 -17.06 54.98 -23.37
#